data_AF-A0A0M2UWC0-F1
#
_entry.id   AF-A0A0M2UWC0-F1
#
_cell.length_a   1.000
_cell.length_b   1.000
_cell.length_c   1.000
_cell.angle_alpha   90.00
_cell.angle_beta   90.00
_cell.angle_gamma   90.00
#
_symmetry.space_group_name_H-M   'P 1'
#
loop_
_entity.id
_entity.type
_entity.pdbx_description
1 polymer ?
#
loop_
_entity_poly.entity_id
_entity_poly.type
_entity_poly.pdbx_seq_one_letter_code
_entity_poly.pdbx_strand_id
1 'polypeptide(L)'
;MIKRILRQINRKGLLDTINLSCHIVSGLMGFYLNPSSKKQSKLPPQNYEKIRSDFESSGITVIPYRVNVDEFNNWLDKASFPKEYVNHYGNVFIEKALEHYVGAQLLELKEGDKLIDIAASSSPWFEISERLYGCTAYALDLAYPKGINGNKIGADATDIPLPDNFAAVFEK
;
A
#
# COMPACT_ATOMS: atom_id res chain seq x y z
N MET A 1 22.16 7.74 4.89
CA MET A 1 21.42 7.57 3.63
C MET A 1 22.31 6.97 2.53
N ILE A 2 23.39 7.65 2.13
CA ILE A 2 24.31 7.20 1.06
C ILE A 2 24.95 5.82 1.32
N LYS A 3 25.43 5.56 2.55
CA LYS A 3 26.03 4.25 2.92
C LYS A 3 25.05 3.06 2.86
N ARG A 4 23.74 3.31 2.96
CA ARG A 4 22.68 2.28 2.89
C ARG A 4 22.35 1.94 1.43
N ILE A 5 22.31 2.97 0.58
CA ILE A 5 22.15 2.85 -0.88
C ILE A 5 23.33 2.03 -1.45
N LEU A 6 24.57 2.38 -1.08
CA LEU A 6 25.77 1.65 -1.52
C LEU A 6 25.78 0.16 -1.15
N ARG A 7 25.13 -0.25 -0.05
CA ARG A 7 25.02 -1.66 0.34
C ARG A 7 23.97 -2.44 -0.47
N GLN A 8 22.89 -1.78 -0.90
CA GLN A 8 21.88 -2.40 -1.77
C GLN A 8 22.40 -2.59 -3.20
N ILE A 9 23.29 -1.69 -3.66
CA ILE A 9 23.98 -1.78 -4.96
C ILE A 9 24.82 -3.07 -5.05
N ASN A 10 25.45 -3.50 -3.96
CA ASN A 10 26.32 -4.68 -3.95
C ASN A 10 25.59 -6.05 -4.04
N ARG A 11 24.24 -6.07 -4.05
CA ARG A 11 23.46 -7.32 -4.07
C ARG A 11 22.59 -7.51 -5.32
N LYS A 12 22.46 -6.50 -6.18
CA LYS A 12 21.62 -6.54 -7.39
C LYS A 12 22.49 -6.29 -8.62
N GLY A 13 22.06 -6.79 -9.79
CA GLY A 13 22.78 -6.57 -11.04
C GLY A 13 22.95 -5.08 -11.34
N LEU A 14 23.98 -4.73 -12.11
CA LEU A 14 24.29 -3.34 -12.49
C LEU A 14 23.05 -2.62 -13.09
N LEU A 15 22.27 -3.35 -13.91
CA LEU A 15 21.05 -2.85 -14.55
C LEU A 15 19.93 -2.60 -13.53
N ASP A 16 19.74 -3.49 -12.56
CA ASP A 16 18.73 -3.31 -11.50
C ASP A 16 19.05 -2.12 -10.60
N THR A 17 20.34 -1.90 -10.37
CA THR A 17 20.84 -0.74 -9.63
C THR A 17 20.57 0.55 -10.37
N ILE A 18 20.83 0.59 -11.69
CA ILE A 18 20.58 1.78 -12.52
C ILE A 18 19.07 2.08 -12.54
N ASN A 19 18.23 1.07 -12.77
CA ASN A 19 16.78 1.25 -12.79
C ASN A 19 16.24 1.76 -11.44
N LEU A 20 16.66 1.14 -10.33
CA LEU A 20 16.26 1.60 -8.99
C LEU A 20 16.72 3.05 -8.72
N SER A 21 17.94 3.39 -9.13
CA SER A 21 18.50 4.74 -8.99
C SER A 21 17.71 5.76 -9.82
N CYS A 22 17.37 5.42 -11.07
CA CYS A 22 16.53 6.24 -11.93
C CYS A 22 15.14 6.46 -11.34
N HIS A 23 14.50 5.42 -10.79
CA HIS A 23 13.20 5.55 -10.13
C HIS A 23 13.26 6.46 -8.89
N ILE A 24 14.30 6.32 -8.06
CA ILE A 24 14.48 7.19 -6.88
C ILE A 24 14.70 8.64 -7.30
N VAL A 25 15.54 8.87 -8.31
CA VAL A 25 15.81 10.23 -8.84
C VAL A 25 14.55 10.83 -9.46
N SER A 26 13.79 10.06 -10.24
CA SER A 26 12.53 10.51 -10.83
C SER A 26 11.47 10.80 -9.76
N GLY A 27 11.39 9.98 -8.70
CA GLY A 27 10.49 10.22 -7.57
C GLY A 27 10.86 11.48 -6.79
N LEU A 28 12.16 11.71 -6.54
CA LEU A 28 12.66 12.93 -5.91
C LEU A 28 12.43 14.15 -6.80
N MET A 29 12.74 14.07 -8.10
CA MET A 29 12.44 15.12 -9.08
C MET A 29 10.94 15.43 -9.08
N GLY A 30 10.08 14.41 -9.13
CA GLY A 30 8.63 14.56 -8.99
C GLY A 30 8.24 15.28 -7.71
N PHE A 31 8.80 14.89 -6.56
CA PHE A 31 8.52 15.55 -5.27
C PHE A 31 9.00 17.01 -5.24
N TYR A 32 10.19 17.30 -5.76
CA TYR A 32 10.77 18.66 -5.70
C TYR A 32 10.19 19.61 -6.74
N LEU A 33 9.78 19.08 -7.90
CA LEU A 33 9.19 19.84 -9.01
C LEU A 33 7.67 19.92 -8.90
N ASN A 34 7.00 19.03 -8.16
CA ASN A 34 5.58 19.12 -7.89
C ASN A 34 5.31 20.01 -6.66
N PRO A 35 4.85 21.26 -6.84
CA PRO A 35 4.55 22.16 -5.72
C PRO A 35 3.45 21.61 -4.80
N SER A 36 2.57 20.73 -5.29
CA SER A 36 1.53 20.08 -4.50
C SER A 36 2.11 19.06 -3.52
N SER A 37 3.15 18.31 -3.89
CA SER A 37 3.82 17.34 -3.01
C SER A 37 4.50 18.02 -1.82
N LYS A 38 5.15 19.17 -2.05
CA LYS A 38 5.72 20.01 -0.97
C LYS A 38 4.66 20.65 -0.07
N LYS A 39 3.46 20.89 -0.59
CA LYS A 39 2.33 21.44 0.17
C LYS A 39 1.70 20.36 1.06
N GLN A 40 1.55 19.13 0.56
CA GLN A 40 1.07 17.97 1.32
C GLN A 40 2.02 17.58 2.45
N SER A 41 3.34 17.72 2.27
CA SER A 41 4.32 17.45 3.33
C SER A 41 4.34 18.48 4.47
N LYS A 42 3.51 19.53 4.39
CA LYS A 42 3.42 20.63 5.38
C LYS A 42 2.02 20.75 5.98
N LEU A 43 1.23 19.68 5.94
CA LEU A 43 -0.07 19.69 6.59
C LEU A 43 0.12 19.86 8.11
N PRO A 44 -0.68 20.73 8.75
CA PRO A 44 -0.67 20.86 10.21
C PRO A 44 -1.07 19.51 10.85
N PRO A 45 -0.71 19.26 12.12
CA PRO A 45 -1.19 18.10 12.85
C PRO A 45 -2.71 18.00 12.74
N GLN A 46 -3.20 16.80 12.43
CA GLN A 46 -4.62 16.58 12.18
C GLN A 46 -5.40 16.68 13.50
N ASN A 47 -6.46 17.47 13.51
CA ASN A 47 -7.42 17.49 14.61
C ASN A 47 -8.51 16.46 14.34
N TYR A 48 -8.33 15.24 14.84
CA TYR A 48 -9.23 14.13 14.59
C TYR A 48 -10.66 14.38 15.09
N GLU A 49 -10.84 15.10 16.20
CA GLU A 49 -12.18 15.46 16.69
C GLU A 49 -12.88 16.46 15.76
N LYS A 50 -12.12 17.41 15.19
CA LYS A 50 -12.68 18.30 14.17
C LYS A 50 -13.07 17.51 12.92
N ILE A 51 -12.20 16.64 12.42
CA ILE A 51 -12.47 15.80 11.25
C ILE A 51 -13.73 14.97 11.47
N ARG A 52 -13.83 14.34 12.64
CA ARG A 52 -15.02 13.59 13.05
C ARG A 52 -16.27 14.47 13.04
N SER A 53 -16.23 15.62 13.70
CA SER A 53 -17.36 16.56 13.76
C SER A 53 -17.75 17.07 12.38
N ASP A 54 -16.80 17.30 11.48
CA ASP A 54 -17.07 17.74 10.10
C ASP A 54 -17.82 16.64 9.33
N PHE A 55 -17.42 15.37 9.48
CA PHE A 55 -18.14 14.23 8.89
C PHE A 55 -19.56 14.09 9.49
N GLU A 56 -19.68 14.09 10.81
CA GLU A 56 -20.97 13.94 11.51
C GLU A 56 -21.94 15.07 11.17
N SER A 57 -21.46 16.32 11.09
CA SER A 57 -22.29 17.48 10.68
C SER A 57 -22.69 17.44 9.19
N SER A 58 -21.94 16.70 8.36
CA SER A 58 -22.28 16.45 6.95
C SER A 58 -23.23 15.25 6.78
N GLY A 59 -23.72 14.65 7.88
CA GLY A 59 -24.59 13.47 7.85
C GLY A 59 -23.85 12.15 7.64
N ILE A 60 -22.52 12.14 7.68
CA ILE A 60 -21.71 10.92 7.58
C ILE A 60 -21.47 10.38 8.99
N THR A 61 -21.95 9.16 9.23
CA THR A 61 -21.76 8.52 10.54
C THR A 61 -20.31 8.07 10.70
N VAL A 62 -19.65 8.51 11.77
CA VAL A 62 -18.29 8.07 12.11
C VAL A 62 -18.37 7.01 13.20
N ILE A 63 -17.91 5.80 12.86
CA ILE A 63 -17.90 4.66 13.78
C ILE A 63 -16.47 4.50 14.31
N PRO A 64 -16.24 4.61 15.63
CA PRO A 64 -14.93 4.34 16.21
C PRO A 64 -14.51 2.88 15.97
N TYR A 65 -13.33 2.69 15.37
CA TYR A 65 -12.74 1.38 15.19
C TYR A 65 -11.64 1.16 16.22
N ARG A 66 -11.66 0.03 16.93
CA ARG A 66 -10.64 -0.35 17.91
C ARG A 66 -9.89 -1.58 17.44
N VAL A 67 -8.58 -1.46 17.31
CA VAL A 67 -7.70 -2.57 16.97
C VAL A 67 -7.48 -3.44 18.21
N ASN A 68 -7.66 -4.75 18.06
CA ASN A 68 -7.18 -5.72 19.04
C ASN A 68 -5.68 -5.96 18.81
N VAL A 69 -4.85 -5.51 19.76
CA VAL A 69 -3.39 -5.56 19.64
C VAL A 69 -2.86 -6.99 19.61
N ASP A 70 -3.45 -7.90 20.38
CA ASP A 70 -3.01 -9.29 20.42
C ASP A 70 -3.34 -10.02 19.11
N GLU A 71 -4.52 -9.76 18.54
CA GLU A 71 -4.88 -10.27 17.22
C GLU A 71 -3.98 -9.71 16.13
N PHE A 72 -3.66 -8.42 16.19
CA PHE A 72 -2.72 -7.80 15.25
C PHE A 72 -1.34 -8.45 15.34
N ASN A 73 -0.80 -8.67 16.54
CA ASN A 73 0.50 -9.33 16.72
C ASN A 73 0.48 -10.76 16.16
N ASN A 74 -0.56 -11.54 16.47
CA ASN A 74 -0.74 -12.89 15.94
C ASN A 74 -0.86 -12.89 14.41
N TRP A 75 -1.55 -11.91 13.84
CA TRP A 75 -1.67 -11.73 12.41
C TRP A 75 -0.32 -11.36 11.78
N LEU A 76 0.44 -10.45 12.40
CA LEU A 76 1.72 -9.96 11.92
C LEU A 76 2.74 -11.10 11.78
N ASP A 77 2.77 -12.00 12.76
CA ASP A 77 3.62 -13.19 12.73
C ASP A 77 3.23 -14.11 11.56
N LYS A 78 1.93 -14.38 11.39
CA LYS A 78 1.41 -15.19 10.28
C LYS A 78 1.62 -14.54 8.92
N ALA A 79 1.54 -13.22 8.84
CA ALA A 79 1.76 -12.44 7.62
C ALA A 79 3.19 -12.58 7.09
N SER A 80 4.16 -12.91 7.97
CA SER A 80 5.51 -13.34 7.58
C SER A 80 6.12 -12.44 6.51
N PHE A 81 6.08 -11.13 6.74
CA PHE A 81 6.54 -10.13 5.78
C PHE A 81 7.98 -10.40 5.31
N PRO A 82 8.29 -10.21 4.02
CA PRO A 82 9.66 -10.32 3.52
C PRO A 82 10.61 -9.38 4.27
N LYS A 83 11.79 -9.88 4.63
CA LYS A 83 12.80 -9.09 5.37
C LYS A 83 13.18 -7.82 4.63
N GLU A 84 13.22 -7.87 3.30
CA GLU A 84 13.52 -6.74 2.42
C GLU A 84 12.50 -5.61 2.60
N TYR A 85 11.21 -5.95 2.70
CA TYR A 85 10.13 -5.00 2.91
C TYR A 85 10.20 -4.38 4.30
N VAL A 86 10.37 -5.20 5.34
CA VAL A 86 10.56 -4.74 6.72
C VAL A 86 11.76 -3.78 6.81
N ASN A 87 12.88 -4.14 6.19
CA ASN A 87 14.09 -3.32 6.19
C ASN A 87 13.96 -2.02 5.39
N HIS A 88 13.17 -2.02 4.32
CA HIS A 88 12.91 -0.84 3.49
C HIS A 88 12.16 0.22 4.29
N TYR A 89 11.08 -0.18 4.97
CA TYR A 89 10.23 0.72 5.74
C TYR A 89 10.76 1.03 7.15
N GLY A 90 11.55 0.13 7.75
CA GLY A 90 12.19 0.37 9.05
C GLY A 90 11.18 0.78 10.12
N ASN A 91 11.31 1.99 10.67
CA ASN A 91 10.46 2.46 11.77
C ASN A 91 8.98 2.65 11.38
N VAL A 92 8.67 2.82 10.09
CA VAL A 92 7.27 2.96 9.62
C VAL A 92 6.67 1.62 9.19
N PHE A 93 7.41 0.51 9.32
CA PHE A 93 6.92 -0.81 8.93
C PHE A 93 5.66 -1.22 9.71
N ILE A 94 5.62 -0.98 11.02
CA ILE A 94 4.47 -1.36 11.86
C ILE A 94 3.21 -0.63 11.42
N GLU A 95 3.32 0.64 11.02
CA GLU A 95 2.20 1.41 10.45
C GLU A 95 1.70 0.76 9.16
N LYS A 96 2.61 0.37 8.25
CA LYS A 96 2.25 -0.33 7.00
C LYS A 96 1.62 -1.69 7.22
N ALA A 97 2.14 -2.46 8.18
CA ALA A 97 1.53 -3.73 8.54
C ALA A 97 0.13 -3.54 9.14
N LEU A 98 -0.06 -2.49 9.95
CA LEU A 98 -1.36 -2.17 10.53
C LEU A 98 -2.39 -1.76 9.47
N GLU A 99 -1.99 -0.97 8.46
CA GLU A 99 -2.83 -0.62 7.31
C GLU A 99 -3.38 -1.88 6.61
N HIS A 100 -2.52 -2.87 6.34
CA HIS A 100 -2.93 -4.14 5.73
C HIS A 100 -3.87 -4.95 6.63
N TYR A 101 -3.56 -5.07 7.92
CA TYR A 101 -4.40 -5.79 8.88
C TYR A 101 -5.79 -5.17 8.98
N VAL A 102 -5.87 -3.86 9.23
CA VAL A 102 -7.15 -3.14 9.35
C VAL A 102 -7.92 -3.20 8.03
N GLY A 103 -7.24 -3.05 6.90
CA GLY A 103 -7.86 -3.21 5.58
C GLY A 103 -8.55 -4.56 5.42
N ALA A 104 -7.88 -5.66 5.75
CA ALA A 104 -8.50 -6.99 5.67
C ALA A 104 -9.63 -7.22 6.67
N GLN A 105 -9.56 -6.63 7.87
CA GLN A 105 -10.65 -6.74 8.84
C GLN A 105 -11.90 -5.96 8.39
N LEU A 106 -11.72 -4.75 7.88
CA LEU A 106 -12.83 -3.92 7.39
C LEU A 106 -13.45 -4.50 6.11
N LEU A 107 -12.63 -5.13 5.27
CA LEU A 107 -13.06 -5.86 4.08
C LEU A 107 -13.56 -7.28 4.38
N GLU A 108 -13.51 -7.73 5.63
CA GLU A 108 -13.93 -9.08 6.04
C GLU A 108 -13.40 -10.16 5.07
N LEU A 109 -12.14 -9.99 4.65
CA LEU A 109 -11.57 -10.65 3.49
C LEU A 109 -11.56 -12.17 3.68
N LYS A 110 -12.07 -12.90 2.69
CA LYS A 110 -12.26 -14.35 2.78
C LYS A 110 -11.94 -15.07 1.46
N GLU A 111 -12.04 -16.38 1.53
CA GLU A 111 -11.78 -17.26 0.40
C GLU A 111 -12.74 -16.97 -0.75
N GLY A 112 -12.20 -16.90 -1.97
CA GLY A 112 -12.97 -16.60 -3.19
C GLY A 112 -13.21 -15.12 -3.48
N ASP A 113 -12.86 -14.21 -2.56
CA ASP A 113 -12.89 -12.77 -2.84
C ASP A 113 -11.84 -12.37 -3.87
N LYS A 114 -12.03 -11.21 -4.50
CA LYS A 114 -11.03 -10.56 -5.35
C LYS A 114 -10.56 -9.25 -4.70
N LEU A 115 -9.26 -9.15 -4.47
CA LEU A 115 -8.63 -7.96 -3.90
C LEU A 115 -7.76 -7.27 -4.95
N ILE A 116 -7.81 -5.94 -5.01
CA ILE A 116 -6.86 -5.14 -5.80
C ILE A 116 -6.12 -4.21 -4.83
N ASP A 117 -4.81 -4.45 -4.66
CA ASP A 117 -3.89 -3.57 -3.96
C ASP A 117 -3.52 -2.40 -4.89
N ILE A 118 -4.17 -1.26 -4.68
CA ILE A 118 -4.00 -0.05 -5.50
C ILE A 118 -2.78 0.73 -5.05
N ALA A 119 -1.94 1.16 -6.00
CA ALA A 119 -0.63 1.76 -5.75
C ALA A 119 0.33 0.81 -5.00
N ALA A 120 0.30 -0.46 -5.39
CA ALA A 120 1.02 -1.55 -4.74
C ALA A 120 2.54 -1.36 -4.74
N SER A 121 3.12 -0.77 -5.79
CA SER A 121 4.56 -0.56 -5.94
C SER A 121 5.40 -1.82 -5.64
N SER A 122 6.02 -1.92 -4.45
CA SER A 122 6.78 -3.09 -3.97
C SER A 122 6.15 -3.78 -2.76
N SER A 123 4.87 -3.54 -2.53
CA SER A 123 4.06 -4.15 -1.48
C SER A 123 3.92 -5.65 -1.69
N PRO A 124 4.15 -6.48 -0.65
CA PRO A 124 3.87 -7.91 -0.68
C PRO A 124 2.40 -8.20 -0.33
N TRP A 125 1.56 -7.18 -0.21
CA TRP A 125 0.21 -7.32 0.35
C TRP A 125 -0.67 -8.29 -0.43
N PHE A 126 -0.65 -8.20 -1.76
CA PHE A 126 -1.40 -9.12 -2.61
C PHE A 126 -0.99 -10.59 -2.32
N GLU A 127 0.30 -10.93 -2.25
CA GLU A 127 0.73 -12.31 -1.95
C GLU A 127 0.37 -12.76 -0.52
N ILE A 128 0.50 -11.85 0.45
CA ILE A 128 0.16 -12.13 1.85
C ILE A 128 -1.35 -12.39 1.98
N SER A 129 -2.17 -11.57 1.31
CA SER A 129 -3.62 -11.69 1.37
C SER A 129 -4.13 -12.99 0.74
N GLU A 130 -3.61 -13.38 -0.44
CA GLU A 130 -3.93 -14.69 -1.04
C GLU A 130 -3.61 -15.83 -0.07
N ARG A 131 -2.41 -15.80 0.54
CA ARG A 131 -1.97 -16.86 1.45
C ARG A 131 -2.77 -16.92 2.76
N LEU A 132 -3.13 -15.77 3.33
CA LEU A 132 -3.81 -15.72 4.63
C LEU A 132 -5.32 -15.89 4.54
N TYR A 133 -5.94 -15.43 3.44
CA TYR A 133 -7.39 -15.36 3.31
C TYR A 133 -7.95 -16.21 2.19
N GLY A 134 -7.12 -16.77 1.29
CA GLY A 134 -7.59 -17.58 0.17
C GLY A 134 -8.31 -16.77 -0.92
N CYS A 135 -8.16 -15.44 -0.92
CA CYS A 135 -8.67 -14.59 -1.99
C CYS A 135 -7.78 -14.71 -3.25
N THR A 136 -8.25 -14.19 -4.38
CA THR A 136 -7.40 -13.88 -5.54
C THR A 136 -7.00 -12.41 -5.48
N ALA A 137 -5.71 -12.11 -5.39
CA ALA A 137 -5.25 -10.74 -5.20
C ALA A 137 -4.41 -10.24 -6.38
N TYR A 138 -4.60 -8.96 -6.71
CA TYR A 138 -3.90 -8.26 -7.77
C TYR A 138 -3.16 -7.06 -7.20
N ALA A 139 -1.97 -6.78 -7.72
CA ALA A 139 -1.21 -5.58 -7.44
C ALA A 139 -1.32 -4.60 -8.62
N LEU A 140 -1.80 -3.39 -8.36
CA LEU A 140 -1.93 -2.34 -9.37
C LEU A 140 -0.96 -1.20 -9.10
N ASP A 141 -0.12 -0.86 -10.07
CA ASP A 141 0.79 0.27 -9.97
C ASP A 141 1.20 0.81 -11.34
N LEU A 142 1.42 2.13 -11.44
CA LEU A 142 1.94 2.79 -12.64
C LEU A 142 3.35 2.31 -13.03
N ALA A 143 4.12 1.78 -12.08
CA ALA A 143 5.48 1.28 -12.30
C ALA A 143 5.51 -0.12 -12.93
N TYR A 144 4.39 -0.85 -12.98
CA TYR A 144 4.34 -2.17 -13.61
C TYR A 144 4.22 -2.07 -15.13
N PRO A 145 4.63 -3.13 -15.88
CA PRO A 145 4.40 -3.18 -17.31
C PRO A 145 2.92 -2.97 -17.64
N LYS A 146 2.64 -2.11 -18.63
CA LYS A 146 1.28 -1.73 -18.99
C LYS A 146 0.41 -2.96 -19.27
N GLY A 147 -0.83 -2.95 -18.79
CA GLY A 147 -1.80 -4.03 -18.95
C GLY A 147 -1.75 -5.07 -17.84
N ILE A 148 -2.45 -6.19 -18.05
CA ILE A 148 -2.56 -7.28 -17.08
C ILE A 148 -1.44 -8.30 -17.34
N ASN A 149 -0.58 -8.49 -16.35
CA ASN A 149 0.56 -9.42 -16.38
C ASN A 149 0.46 -10.37 -15.18
N GLY A 150 -0.40 -11.38 -15.31
CA GLY A 150 -0.74 -12.26 -14.19
C GLY A 150 -1.50 -11.49 -13.11
N ASN A 151 -0.97 -11.50 -11.88
CA ASN A 151 -1.52 -10.74 -10.76
C ASN A 151 -0.96 -9.30 -10.65
N LYS A 152 -0.17 -8.84 -11.62
CA LYS A 152 0.33 -7.45 -11.67
C LYS A 152 -0.34 -6.67 -12.78
N ILE A 153 -0.86 -5.49 -12.47
CA ILE A 153 -1.60 -4.62 -13.38
C ILE A 153 -0.87 -3.29 -13.49
N GLY A 154 -0.27 -3.03 -14.65
CA GLY A 154 0.32 -1.72 -14.97
C GLY A 154 -0.72 -0.79 -15.57
N ALA A 155 -1.31 0.08 -14.76
CA ALA A 155 -2.35 1.01 -15.20
C ALA A 155 -2.49 2.21 -14.25
N ASP A 156 -3.16 3.25 -14.75
CA ASP A 156 -3.71 4.29 -13.88
C ASP A 156 -4.90 3.71 -13.11
N ALA A 157 -5.02 4.01 -11.82
CA ALA A 157 -6.15 3.55 -11.00
C ALA A 157 -7.50 4.11 -11.49
N THR A 158 -7.49 5.19 -12.28
CA THR A 158 -8.69 5.75 -12.91
C THR A 158 -8.99 5.16 -14.30
N ASP A 159 -8.10 4.34 -14.84
CA ASP A 159 -8.21 3.71 -16.18
C ASP A 159 -7.66 2.28 -16.14
N ILE A 160 -8.28 1.45 -15.29
CA ILE A 160 -7.87 0.07 -15.07
C ILE A 160 -8.42 -0.80 -16.21
N PRO A 161 -7.61 -1.64 -16.88
CA PRO A 161 -8.05 -2.49 -17.99
C PRO A 161 -8.80 -3.75 -17.51
N LEU A 162 -9.69 -3.60 -16.53
CA LEU A 162 -10.52 -4.67 -15.98
C LEU A 162 -11.99 -4.43 -16.38
N PRO A 163 -12.79 -5.50 -16.52
CA PRO A 163 -14.21 -5.35 -16.78
C PRO A 163 -14.93 -4.69 -15.60
N ASP A 164 -16.07 -4.06 -15.89
CA ASP A 164 -16.96 -3.55 -14.85
C ASP A 164 -17.33 -4.66 -13.84
N ASN A 165 -17.48 -4.29 -12.58
CA ASN A 165 -17.79 -5.20 -11.48
C ASN A 165 -16.76 -6.33 -11.29
N PHE A 166 -15.52 -6.15 -11.77
CA PHE A 166 -14.46 -7.15 -11.58
C PHE A 166 -14.20 -7.46 -10.10
N ALA A 167 -14.17 -6.41 -9.27
CA ALA A 167 -14.12 -6.48 -7.82
C ALA A 167 -15.23 -5.57 -7.26
N ALA A 168 -15.92 -6.03 -6.22
CA ALA A 168 -16.99 -5.25 -5.60
C ALA A 168 -16.40 -4.15 -4.69
N VAL A 169 -17.06 -3.00 -4.65
CA VAL A 169 -16.87 -2.02 -3.58
C VAL A 169 -17.80 -2.42 -2.44
N PHE A 170 -17.29 -2.44 -1.22
CA PHE A 170 -18.00 -2.90 -0.03
C PHE A 170 -19.40 -2.28 0.10
N GLU A 171 -20.45 -3.12 0.10
CA GLU A 171 -21.81 -2.74 0.51
C GLU A 171 -21.99 -3.18 1.97
N LYS A 172 -22.12 -2.23 2.90
CA LYS A 172 -22.56 -2.46 4.29
C LYS A 172 -23.94 -1.88 4.48
#